data_AF-A0A2E8CPN2-F1
#
_entry.id   AF-A0A2E8CPN2-F1
#
_cell.length_a   1.000
_cell.length_b   1.000
_cell.length_c   1.000
_cell.angle_alpha   90.00
_cell.angle_beta   90.00
_cell.angle_gamma   90.00
#
_symmetry.space_group_name_H-M   'P 1'
#
loop_
_entity.id
_entity.type
_entity.pdbx_description
1 polymer ?
#
loop_
_entity_poly.entity_id
_entity_poly.type
_entity_poly.pdbx_seq_one_letter_code
_entity_poly.pdbx_strand_id
1 'polypeptide(L)'
;MKEPTVLSVEEIADLLPHLATIKSWCDAVAAHAEALAQSGVPIEGYKLVSSRTNKKWADDEQAIRAMASLTNEPVMSRKPISPSKAIAMLGEKCEEVNSLIVKPEGRPTLVPVSDRRPAVPVADAFTVID
;
A
#
# COMPACT_ATOMS: atom_id res chain seq x y z
N MET A 1 18.06 1.19 -24.25
CA MET A 1 18.95 2.11 -23.51
C MET A 1 20.27 1.41 -23.30
N LYS A 2 21.39 2.15 -23.27
CA LYS A 2 22.66 1.56 -22.80
C LYS A 2 22.50 1.09 -21.36
N GLU A 3 23.14 -0.02 -21.00
CA GLU A 3 23.22 -0.44 -19.60
C GLU A 3 23.86 0.68 -18.77
N PRO A 4 23.34 1.01 -17.57
CA PRO A 4 23.92 2.09 -16.76
C PRO A 4 25.40 1.88 -16.45
N THR A 5 25.85 0.62 -16.40
CA THR A 5 27.22 0.22 -16.09
C THR A 5 28.22 0.47 -17.22
N VAL A 6 27.77 0.80 -18.43
CA VAL A 6 28.65 1.08 -19.58
C VAL A 6 28.71 2.57 -19.95
N LEU A 7 28.10 3.44 -19.15
CA LEU A 7 28.15 4.90 -19.36
C LEU A 7 29.51 5.47 -18.92
N SER A 8 30.05 6.41 -19.70
CA SER A 8 31.22 7.18 -19.26
C SER A 8 30.88 8.15 -18.12
N VAL A 9 31.90 8.66 -17.43
CA VAL A 9 31.70 9.65 -16.36
C VAL A 9 31.05 10.93 -16.90
N GLU A 10 31.42 11.34 -18.11
CA GLU A 10 30.86 12.49 -18.81
C GLU A 10 29.38 12.24 -19.15
N GLU A 11 29.04 11.07 -19.70
CA GLU A 11 27.64 10.70 -19.98
C GLU A 11 26.79 10.68 -18.69
N ILE A 12 27.35 10.21 -17.57
CA ILE A 12 26.66 10.22 -16.28
C ILE A 12 26.46 11.67 -15.79
N ALA A 13 27.49 12.51 -15.88
CA ALA A 13 27.43 13.90 -15.44
C ALA A 13 26.36 14.68 -16.23
N ASP A 14 26.23 14.42 -17.53
CA ASP A 14 25.21 15.03 -18.38
C ASP A 14 23.79 14.54 -18.05
N LEU A 15 23.63 13.29 -17.61
CA LEU A 15 22.32 12.70 -17.29
C LEU A 15 21.79 13.10 -15.90
N LEU A 16 22.67 13.22 -14.90
CA LEU A 16 22.29 13.45 -13.49
C LEU A 16 21.28 14.61 -13.29
N PRO A 17 21.42 15.77 -13.94
CA PRO A 17 20.46 16.88 -13.80
C PRO A 17 19.04 16.54 -14.27
N HIS A 18 18.88 15.59 -15.20
CA HIS A 18 17.60 15.24 -15.81
C HIS A 18 16.90 14.07 -15.12
N LEU A 19 17.61 13.26 -14.33
CA LEU A 19 17.06 12.04 -13.73
C LEU A 19 15.83 12.31 -12.85
N ALA A 20 15.84 13.40 -12.09
CA ALA A 20 14.70 13.78 -11.25
C ALA A 20 13.44 14.06 -12.08
N THR A 21 13.59 14.77 -13.21
CA THR A 21 12.50 15.08 -14.13
C THR A 21 11.98 13.83 -14.83
N ILE A 22 12.87 12.96 -15.33
CA ILE A 22 12.50 11.70 -15.96
C ILE A 22 11.73 10.82 -14.98
N LYS A 23 12.22 10.69 -13.74
CA LYS A 23 11.54 9.93 -12.70
C LYS A 23 10.14 10.51 -12.41
N SER A 24 10.05 11.82 -12.24
CA SER A 24 8.77 12.51 -11.99
C SER A 24 7.77 12.27 -13.13
N TRP A 25 8.22 12.33 -14.38
CA TRP A 25 7.39 12.02 -15.53
C TRP A 25 6.90 10.57 -15.55
N CYS A 26 7.78 9.59 -15.27
CA CYS A 26 7.38 8.19 -15.13
C CYS A 26 6.34 8.00 -14.03
N ASP A 27 6.54 8.64 -12.87
CA ASP A 27 5.59 8.61 -11.75
C ASP A 27 4.23 9.22 -12.16
N ALA A 28 4.24 10.31 -12.93
CA ALA A 28 3.02 10.94 -13.43
C ALA A 28 2.26 10.06 -14.44
N VAL A 29 2.96 9.37 -15.35
CA VAL A 29 2.35 8.42 -16.28
C VAL A 29 1.69 7.27 -15.52
N ALA A 30 2.38 6.71 -14.52
CA ALA A 30 1.84 5.64 -13.69
C ALA A 30 0.58 6.08 -12.92
N ALA A 31 0.62 7.28 -12.32
CA ALA A 31 -0.53 7.85 -11.62
C ALA A 31 -1.73 8.09 -12.55
N HIS A 32 -1.47 8.58 -13.77
CA HIS A 32 -2.53 8.79 -14.76
C HIS A 32 -3.17 7.47 -15.21
N ALA A 33 -2.37 6.44 -15.50
CA ALA A 33 -2.87 5.12 -15.86
C ALA A 33 -3.71 4.51 -14.73
N GLU A 34 -3.27 4.66 -13.48
CA GLU A 34 -4.04 4.21 -12.30
C GLU A 34 -5.37 4.95 -12.16
N ALA A 35 -5.38 6.28 -12.39
CA ALA A 35 -6.62 7.07 -12.37
C ALA A 35 -7.61 6.67 -13.49
N LEU A 36 -7.12 6.46 -14.71
CA LEU A 36 -7.92 5.95 -15.83
C LEU A 36 -8.53 4.58 -15.51
N ALA A 37 -7.73 3.66 -14.98
CA ALA A 37 -8.22 2.35 -14.58
C ALA A 37 -9.28 2.44 -13.48
N GLN A 38 -9.07 3.31 -12.49
CA GLN A 38 -10.04 3.57 -11.42
C GLN A 38 -11.34 4.19 -11.94
N SER A 39 -11.28 4.95 -13.04
CA SER A 39 -12.46 5.53 -13.68
C SER A 39 -13.17 4.59 -14.68
N GLY A 40 -12.78 3.32 -14.76
CA GLY A 40 -13.42 2.37 -15.68
C GLY A 40 -12.72 2.18 -17.03
N VAL A 41 -11.61 2.89 -17.31
CA VAL A 41 -10.90 2.73 -18.58
C VAL A 41 -9.93 1.54 -18.50
N PRO A 42 -10.11 0.47 -19.29
CA PRO A 42 -9.22 -0.68 -19.25
C PRO A 42 -7.82 -0.32 -19.76
N ILE A 43 -6.78 -0.80 -19.07
CA ILE A 43 -5.38 -0.69 -19.48
C ILE A 43 -4.88 -2.09 -19.86
N GLU A 44 -4.57 -2.30 -21.14
CA GLU A 44 -4.16 -3.61 -21.66
C GLU A 44 -2.93 -4.16 -20.91
N GLY A 45 -3.00 -5.41 -20.47
CA GLY A 45 -1.92 -6.06 -19.70
C GLY A 45 -1.91 -5.72 -18.20
N TYR A 46 -2.85 -4.90 -17.73
CA TYR A 46 -2.95 -4.50 -16.32
C TYR A 46 -4.36 -4.76 -15.75
N LYS A 47 -4.44 -4.80 -14.42
CA LYS A 47 -5.68 -4.93 -13.64
C LYS A 47 -5.59 -4.10 -12.36
N LEU A 48 -6.73 -3.66 -11.84
CA LEU A 48 -6.80 -3.12 -10.49
C LEU A 48 -6.83 -4.26 -9.47
N VAL A 49 -6.12 -4.09 -8.37
CA VAL A 49 -6.15 -5.00 -7.20
C VAL A 49 -6.22 -4.18 -5.92
N SER A 50 -6.72 -4.75 -4.83
CA SER A 50 -6.59 -4.09 -3.53
C SER A 50 -5.11 -4.01 -3.14
N SER A 51 -4.65 -2.80 -2.80
CA SER A 51 -3.32 -2.60 -2.24
C SER A 51 -3.16 -3.34 -0.90
N ARG A 52 -1.91 -3.64 -0.54
CA ARG A 52 -1.62 -4.27 0.75
C ARG A 52 -1.68 -3.21 1.84
N THR A 53 -2.58 -3.37 2.80
CA THR A 53 -2.65 -2.55 3.99
C THR A 53 -2.10 -3.29 5.20
N ASN A 54 -1.42 -2.55 6.07
CA ASN A 54 -1.02 -3.06 7.37
C ASN A 54 -2.23 -3.02 8.33
N LYS A 55 -2.30 -4.01 9.23
CA LYS A 55 -3.22 -4.01 10.37
C LYS A 55 -3.01 -2.73 11.19
N LYS A 56 -4.09 -2.11 11.63
CA LYS A 56 -4.10 -0.93 12.50
C LYS A 56 -4.98 -1.19 13.72
N TRP A 57 -4.78 -0.40 14.78
CA TRP A 57 -5.73 -0.34 15.88
C TRP A 57 -6.97 0.42 15.44
N ALA A 58 -8.14 -0.05 15.86
CA ALA A 58 -9.40 0.69 15.73
C ALA A 58 -9.37 1.96 16.59
N ASP A 59 -8.87 1.82 17.81
CA ASP A 59 -8.66 2.87 18.81
C ASP A 59 -7.35 2.58 19.54
N ASP A 60 -6.37 3.48 19.36
CA ASP A 60 -5.04 3.33 19.97
C ASP A 60 -5.09 3.35 21.51
N GLU A 61 -5.95 4.18 22.11
CA GLU A 61 -6.06 4.29 23.58
C GLU A 61 -6.72 3.06 24.19
N GLN A 62 -7.77 2.54 23.54
CA GLN A 62 -8.41 1.30 23.95
C GLN A 62 -7.45 0.11 23.85
N ALA A 63 -6.69 0.03 22.75
CA ALA A 63 -5.67 -1.00 22.57
C ALA A 63 -4.59 -0.95 23.66
N ILE A 64 -4.07 0.24 23.98
CA ILE A 64 -3.07 0.40 25.03
C ILE A 64 -3.61 -0.05 26.40
N ARG A 65 -4.84 0.35 26.74
CA ARG A 65 -5.47 -0.03 28.02
C ARG A 65 -5.65 -1.55 28.13
N ALA A 66 -6.21 -2.17 27.10
CA ALA A 66 -6.42 -3.61 27.06
C ALA A 66 -5.09 -4.39 27.15
N MET A 67 -4.06 -3.95 26.42
CA MET A 67 -2.75 -4.60 26.48
C MET A 67 -2.10 -4.44 27.86
N ALA A 68 -2.22 -3.27 28.50
CA ALA A 68 -1.67 -3.03 29.83
C ALA A 68 -2.34 -3.88 30.92
N SER A 69 -3.66 -4.11 30.84
CA SER A 69 -4.36 -5.02 31.76
C SER A 69 -3.93 -6.48 31.56
N LEU A 70 -3.59 -6.88 30.34
CA LEU A 70 -3.16 -8.25 30.02
C LEU A 70 -1.71 -8.54 30.43
N THR A 71 -0.81 -7.55 30.32
CA THR A 71 0.61 -7.73 30.66
C THR A 71 0.96 -7.36 32.08
N ASN A 72 0.07 -6.65 32.79
CA ASN A 72 0.34 -6.03 34.08
C ASN A 72 1.58 -5.10 34.05
N GLU A 73 1.87 -4.53 32.88
CA GLU A 73 3.01 -3.66 32.59
C GLU A 73 2.57 -2.53 31.63
N PRO A 74 3.18 -1.34 31.67
CA PRO A 74 2.88 -0.27 30.73
C PRO A 74 3.30 -0.65 29.30
N VAL A 75 2.32 -0.87 28.41
CA VAL A 75 2.57 -1.21 27.00
C VAL A 75 2.79 0.06 26.17
N MET A 76 3.96 0.67 26.33
CA MET A 76 4.38 1.80 25.50
C MET A 76 5.85 1.68 25.10
N SER A 77 6.12 1.72 23.79
CA SER A 77 7.42 2.19 23.29
C SER A 77 7.29 3.70 22.99
N ARG A 78 8.32 4.37 22.42
CA ARG A 78 8.22 5.79 22.02
C ARG A 78 6.99 6.12 21.13
N LYS A 79 6.34 5.07 20.57
CA LYS A 79 5.00 5.05 19.97
C LYS A 79 4.23 3.80 20.46
N PRO A 80 2.89 3.75 20.36
CA PRO A 80 2.12 2.53 20.60
C PRO A 80 2.67 1.37 19.75
N ILE A 81 2.74 0.17 20.34
CA ILE A 81 3.21 -1.01 19.58
C ILE A 81 2.21 -1.35 18.47
N SER A 82 2.70 -1.86 17.34
CA SER A 82 1.81 -2.21 16.22
C SER A 82 0.97 -3.45 16.52
N PRO A 83 -0.20 -3.63 15.87
CA PRO A 83 -1.01 -4.84 15.98
C PRO A 83 -0.24 -6.14 15.75
N SER A 84 0.65 -6.16 14.75
CA SER A 84 1.47 -7.34 14.47
C SER A 84 2.42 -7.66 15.62
N LYS A 85 3.00 -6.63 16.26
CA LYS A 85 3.88 -6.82 17.41
C LYS A 85 3.10 -7.27 18.64
N ALA A 86 1.91 -6.70 18.88
CA ALA A 86 1.05 -7.11 19.97
C ALA A 86 0.59 -8.58 19.85
N ILE A 87 0.18 -9.02 18.65
CA ILE A 87 -0.14 -10.43 18.37
C ILE A 87 1.07 -11.34 18.67
N ALA A 88 2.28 -10.95 18.25
CA ALA A 88 3.47 -11.74 18.52
C ALA A 88 3.81 -11.85 20.01
N MET A 89 3.47 -10.84 20.82
CA MET A 89 3.72 -10.81 22.27
C MET A 89 2.63 -11.54 23.08
N LEU A 90 1.36 -11.34 22.72
CA LEU A 90 0.19 -11.77 23.51
C LEU A 90 -0.45 -13.06 22.96
N GLY A 91 -0.04 -13.48 21.76
CA GLY A 91 -0.53 -14.68 21.08
C GLY A 91 -1.70 -14.40 20.13
N GLU A 92 -1.76 -15.14 19.02
CA GLU A 92 -2.78 -15.00 17.97
C GLU A 92 -4.21 -15.27 18.44
N LYS A 93 -4.38 -15.94 19.59
CA LYS A 93 -5.70 -16.30 20.15
C LYS A 93 -6.23 -15.31 21.19
N CYS A 94 -5.51 -14.22 21.48
CA CYS A 94 -5.98 -13.22 22.42
C CYS A 94 -7.18 -12.44 21.85
N GLU A 95 -8.39 -12.80 22.27
CA GLU A 95 -9.63 -12.24 21.72
C GLU A 95 -9.74 -10.74 21.95
N GLU A 96 -9.40 -10.27 23.15
CA GLU A 96 -9.44 -8.86 23.53
C GLU A 96 -8.56 -8.00 22.60
N VAL A 97 -7.34 -8.46 22.30
CA VAL A 97 -6.43 -7.78 21.38
C VAL A 97 -6.91 -7.86 19.93
N ASN A 98 -7.36 -9.03 19.48
CA ASN A 98 -7.82 -9.22 18.10
C ASN A 98 -9.06 -8.38 17.77
N SER A 99 -9.95 -8.18 18.75
CA SER A 99 -11.16 -7.37 18.60
C SER A 99 -10.88 -5.89 18.29
N LEU A 100 -9.67 -5.42 18.60
CA LEU A 100 -9.24 -4.03 18.41
C LEU A 100 -8.48 -3.82 17.10
N ILE A 101 -8.27 -4.87 16.30
CA ILE A 101 -7.50 -4.82 15.06
C ILE A 101 -8.43 -4.63 13.87
N VAL A 102 -8.19 -3.57 13.12
CA VAL A 102 -8.82 -3.34 11.82
C VAL A 102 -7.79 -3.53 10.72
N LYS A 103 -8.20 -4.17 9.62
CA LYS A 103 -7.43 -4.16 8.36
C LYS A 103 -8.15 -3.23 7.39
N PRO A 104 -7.65 -1.99 7.21
CA PRO A 104 -8.27 -1.06 6.27
C PRO A 104 -8.32 -1.67 4.87
N GLU A 105 -9.37 -1.39 4.11
CA GLU A 105 -9.36 -1.75 2.70
C GLU A 105 -8.23 -1.01 1.98
N GLY A 106 -7.49 -1.76 1.16
CA GLY A 106 -6.45 -1.17 0.33
C GLY A 106 -7.07 -0.41 -0.83
N ARG A 107 -6.55 0.79 -1.10
CA ARG A 107 -6.87 1.52 -2.33
C ARG A 107 -6.69 0.62 -3.56
N PRO A 108 -7.57 0.69 -4.57
CA PRO A 108 -7.37 0.03 -5.85
C PRO A 108 -6.05 0.48 -6.48
N THR A 109 -5.20 -0.47 -6.86
CA THR A 109 -3.90 -0.19 -7.46
C THR A 109 -3.74 -0.93 -8.76
N LEU A 110 -3.25 -0.24 -9.78
CA LEU A 110 -2.99 -0.80 -11.09
C LEU A 110 -1.72 -1.65 -11.05
N VAL A 111 -1.83 -2.90 -11.46
CA VAL A 111 -0.73 -3.87 -11.48
C VAL A 111 -0.77 -4.71 -12.76
N PRO A 112 0.36 -5.31 -13.18
CA PRO A 112 0.34 -6.25 -14.29
C PRO A 112 -0.61 -7.43 -14.01
N VAL A 113 -1.20 -7.99 -15.06
CA VAL A 113 -2.10 -9.17 -14.96
C VAL A 113 -1.44 -10.38 -14.29
N SER A 114 -0.10 -10.47 -14.32
CA SER A 114 0.70 -11.51 -13.66
C SER A 114 0.73 -11.41 -12.13
N ASP A 115 0.29 -10.29 -11.54
CA ASP A 115 0.14 -10.19 -10.08
C ASP A 115 -0.89 -11.23 -9.61
N ARG A 116 -0.54 -12.01 -8.58
CA ARG A 116 -1.37 -13.12 -8.10
C ARG A 116 -2.62 -12.68 -7.35
N ARG A 117 -2.74 -11.40 -6.99
CA ARG A 117 -3.91 -10.87 -6.28
C ARG A 117 -5.17 -10.91 -7.19
N PRO A 118 -6.35 -11.16 -6.61
CA PRO A 118 -7.60 -11.08 -7.36
C PRO A 118 -7.82 -9.65 -7.85
N ALA A 119 -8.38 -9.52 -9.04
CA ALA A 119 -8.80 -8.24 -9.56
C ALA A 119 -9.94 -7.68 -8.70
N VAL A 120 -9.96 -6.36 -8.49
CA VAL A 120 -11.15 -5.69 -7.95
C VAL A 120 -12.07 -5.32 -9.11
N PRO A 121 -13.39 -5.51 -8.98
CA PRO A 121 -14.34 -5.06 -9.99
C PRO A 121 -14.29 -3.53 -10.07
N VAL A 122 -14.25 -3.02 -11.30
CA VAL A 122 -14.42 -1.58 -11.55
C VAL A 122 -15.91 -1.33 -11.61
N ALA A 123 -16.43 -0.31 -10.91
CA ALA A 123 -17.84 0.02 -11.01
C ALA A 123 -18.13 0.43 -12.46
N ASP A 124 -19.00 -0.32 -13.14
CA ASP A 124 -19.39 -0.05 -14.52
C ASP A 124 -20.11 1.30 -14.60
N ALA A 125 -19.39 2.35 -14.98
CA ALA A 125 -19.95 3.66 -15.28
C ALA A 125 -20.49 3.69 -16.72
N PHE A 126 -21.45 2.81 -17.05
CA PHE A 126 -22.23 2.91 -18.27
C PHE A 126 -23.67 2.44 -18.05
N THR A 127 -24.55 3.37 -17.71
CA THR A 127 -25.94 3.33 -18.17
C THR A 127 -26.20 4.62 -18.94
N VAL A 128 -25.91 4.58 -20.24
CA VAL A 128 -26.59 5.48 -21.18
C VAL A 128 -28.02 4.93 -21.25
N ILE A 129 -28.97 5.67 -20.71
CA ILE A 129 -30.39 5.43 -20.94
C ILE A 129 -30.69 6.09 -22.29
N ASP A 130 -30.91 5.25 -23.31
CA ASP A 130 -31.57 5.67 -24.56
C ASP A 130 -33.06 5.98 -24.32
#